data_AF-A0A8B8B4Z9-F1
#
_entry.id   AF-A0A8B8B4Z9-F1
#
_cell.length_a   1.000
_cell.length_b   1.000
_cell.length_c   1.000
_cell.angle_alpha   90.00
_cell.angle_beta   90.00
_cell.angle_gamma   90.00
#
_symmetry.space_group_name_H-M   'P 1'
#
loop_
_entity.id
_entity.type
_entity.pdbx_description
1 polymer ?
#
loop_
_entity_poly.entity_id
_entity_poly.type
_entity_poly.pdbx_seq_one_letter_code
_entity_poly.pdbx_strand_id
1 'polypeptide(L)'
;MSRSFGRNFKFFYCTRSPNEFSSRRSWPIGNYCILKQGYSCPSGFETGSVYWDDEDSDNGNGHGGILPSGSFGGNTRINYCCREDGHYNEEVQLPTSRPFYLLRFTSPCQMVQGMYVREENVKFDDEDHNNKNSVSGKYPMGANGGRNQELLYCYYSPLTST
;
A
#
# COMPACT_ATOMS: atom_id res chain seq x y z
N MET A 1 5.03 -3.02 -17.38
CA MET A 1 5.40 -1.63 -17.72
C MET A 1 5.68 -0.89 -16.44
N SER A 2 6.87 -0.28 -16.34
CA SER A 2 7.39 0.38 -15.15
C SER A 2 7.04 1.88 -15.17
N ARG A 3 6.61 2.47 -14.03
CA ARG A 3 6.14 3.85 -13.78
C ARG A 3 6.61 4.39 -12.40
N SER A 4 6.90 5.69 -12.28
CA SER A 4 7.75 6.31 -11.22
C SER A 4 6.99 7.10 -10.13
N PHE A 5 7.65 7.37 -8.98
CA PHE A 5 7.23 8.35 -7.96
C PHE A 5 8.46 8.93 -7.23
N GLY A 6 8.74 10.23 -7.38
CA GLY A 6 9.91 10.92 -6.80
C GLY A 6 11.18 10.87 -7.67
N ARG A 7 12.12 11.81 -7.45
CA ARG A 7 13.34 12.00 -8.27
C ARG A 7 14.20 10.72 -8.36
N ASN A 8 14.15 9.86 -7.34
CA ASN A 8 14.97 8.64 -7.19
C ASN A 8 14.18 7.34 -6.92
N PHE A 9 12.86 7.40 -6.78
CA PHE A 9 12.04 6.24 -6.43
C PHE A 9 11.00 5.92 -7.53
N LYS A 10 10.69 4.64 -7.72
CA LYS A 10 9.70 4.23 -8.71
C LYS A 10 8.82 3.15 -8.12
N PHE A 11 7.58 3.50 -7.80
CA PHE A 11 6.62 2.54 -7.29
C PHE A 11 5.75 1.98 -8.42
N PHE A 12 5.82 0.66 -8.63
CA PHE A 12 4.96 -0.03 -9.58
C PHE A 12 3.77 -0.64 -8.86
N TYR A 13 2.59 -0.39 -9.40
CA TYR A 13 1.32 -0.88 -8.85
C TYR A 13 0.77 -2.00 -9.73
N CYS A 14 0.25 -3.05 -9.08
CA CYS A 14 -0.65 -4.02 -9.69
C CYS A 14 -1.97 -3.97 -8.92
N THR A 15 -3.02 -3.48 -9.56
CA THR A 15 -4.37 -3.44 -8.97
C THR A 15 -5.33 -4.26 -9.80
N ARG A 16 -6.31 -4.87 -9.13
CA ARG A 16 -7.33 -5.66 -9.82
C ARG A 16 -8.16 -4.75 -10.72
N SER A 17 -8.24 -5.09 -12.00
CA SER A 17 -9.16 -4.40 -12.91
C SER A 17 -10.60 -4.55 -12.39
N PRO A 18 -11.38 -3.46 -12.29
CA PRO A 18 -12.78 -3.56 -11.89
C PRO A 18 -13.61 -4.41 -12.87
N ASN A 19 -13.11 -4.62 -14.10
CA ASN A 19 -13.77 -5.39 -15.15
C ASN A 19 -13.40 -6.88 -15.16
N GLU A 20 -12.47 -7.34 -14.33
CA GLU A 20 -12.12 -8.76 -14.27
C GLU A 20 -12.88 -9.51 -13.18
N PHE A 21 -13.52 -10.62 -13.57
CA PHE A 21 -14.26 -11.48 -12.67
C PHE A 21 -13.29 -12.37 -11.88
N SER A 22 -13.33 -12.30 -10.55
CA SER A 22 -12.61 -13.22 -9.66
C SER A 22 -13.61 -14.20 -9.05
N SER A 23 -13.30 -15.50 -9.08
CA SER A 23 -14.09 -16.53 -8.39
C SER A 23 -14.10 -16.33 -6.87
N ARG A 24 -13.06 -15.70 -6.31
CA ARG A 24 -13.01 -15.23 -4.92
C ARG A 24 -13.47 -13.77 -4.87
N ARG A 25 -14.65 -13.54 -4.30
CA ARG A 25 -15.26 -12.20 -4.18
C ARG A 25 -14.82 -11.44 -2.94
N SER A 26 -14.24 -12.12 -1.96
CA SER A 26 -13.92 -11.56 -0.65
C SER A 26 -12.46 -11.77 -0.29
N TRP A 27 -11.86 -10.72 0.25
CA TRP A 27 -10.55 -10.79 0.87
C TRP A 27 -10.64 -11.53 2.22
N PRO A 28 -9.63 -12.34 2.59
CA PRO A 28 -9.62 -13.05 3.87
C PRO A 28 -9.50 -12.07 5.05
N ILE A 29 -10.17 -12.38 6.17
CA ILE A 29 -10.00 -11.65 7.45
C ILE A 29 -8.53 -11.63 7.85
N GLY A 30 -8.11 -10.59 8.57
CA GLY A 30 -6.72 -10.46 8.98
C GLY A 30 -6.34 -9.06 9.41
N ASN A 31 -5.04 -8.79 9.42
CA ASN A 31 -4.46 -7.51 9.80
C ASN A 31 -3.49 -7.01 8.72
N TYR A 32 -3.99 -6.24 7.76
CA TYR A 32 -3.21 -5.71 6.66
C TYR A 32 -3.94 -4.59 5.91
N CYS A 33 -3.16 -3.77 5.21
CA CYS A 33 -3.64 -2.75 4.31
C CYS A 33 -3.35 -3.13 2.85
N ILE A 34 -4.22 -2.66 1.96
CA ILE A 34 -4.05 -2.70 0.51
C ILE A 34 -4.24 -1.30 -0.07
N LEU A 35 -3.68 -1.08 -1.24
CA LEU A 35 -3.98 0.12 -2.02
C LEU A 35 -5.44 0.12 -2.44
N LYS A 36 -6.10 1.25 -2.25
CA LYS A 36 -7.50 1.40 -2.65
C LYS A 36 -7.58 1.47 -4.18
N GLN A 37 -8.51 0.72 -4.76
CA GLN A 37 -8.86 0.82 -6.18
C GLN A 37 -10.36 1.05 -6.32
N GLY A 38 -10.77 2.08 -7.07
CA GLY A 38 -12.17 2.41 -7.28
C GLY A 38 -12.80 3.24 -6.15
N TYR A 39 -14.14 3.24 -6.09
CA TYR A 39 -14.91 4.17 -5.23
C TYR A 39 -14.99 3.74 -3.76
N SER A 40 -15.20 2.46 -3.45
CA SER A 40 -15.28 1.94 -2.07
C SER A 40 -14.12 0.99 -1.74
N CYS A 41 -13.95 0.66 -0.46
CA CYS A 41 -13.08 -0.43 -0.03
C CYS A 41 -13.82 -1.78 -0.12
N PRO A 42 -13.11 -2.91 -0.28
CA PRO A 42 -13.74 -4.23 -0.19
C PRO A 42 -14.40 -4.44 1.18
N SER A 43 -15.36 -5.37 1.25
CA SER A 43 -16.03 -5.69 2.52
C SER A 43 -15.03 -6.05 3.62
N GLY A 44 -15.23 -5.50 4.82
CA GLY A 44 -14.36 -5.68 5.98
C GLY A 44 -13.17 -4.71 6.06
N PHE A 45 -12.90 -3.93 5.00
CA PHE A 45 -11.90 -2.88 5.05
C PHE A 45 -12.50 -1.50 5.31
N GLU A 46 -11.75 -0.72 6.07
CA GLU A 46 -12.01 0.69 6.32
C GLU A 46 -11.08 1.57 5.46
N THR A 47 -11.54 2.77 5.13
CA THR A 47 -10.79 3.70 4.27
C THR A 47 -9.85 4.57 5.10
N GLY A 48 -8.69 4.86 4.54
CA GLY A 48 -7.85 5.97 4.98
C GLY A 48 -6.93 6.47 3.87
N SER A 49 -6.07 7.40 4.21
CA SER A 49 -5.16 8.03 3.26
C SER A 49 -3.89 8.52 3.93
N VAL A 50 -2.81 8.53 3.15
CA VAL A 50 -1.56 9.21 3.49
C VAL A 50 -1.35 10.29 2.43
N TYR A 51 -0.99 11.48 2.89
CA TYR A 51 -0.71 12.65 2.06
C TYR A 51 0.73 13.08 2.30
N TRP A 52 1.44 13.22 1.18
CA TRP A 52 2.75 13.80 1.05
C TRP A 52 2.60 15.19 0.45
N ASP A 53 3.06 16.18 1.18
CA ASP A 53 3.36 17.53 0.67
C ASP A 53 4.72 17.40 -0.01
N ASP A 54 4.70 17.13 -1.31
CA ASP A 54 5.92 16.93 -2.09
C ASP A 54 6.52 18.31 -2.45
N GLU A 55 7.80 18.34 -2.83
CA GLU A 55 8.55 19.56 -3.09
C GLU A 55 7.81 20.59 -3.96
N ASP A 56 7.68 21.83 -3.46
CA ASP A 56 7.05 22.95 -4.16
C ASP A 56 7.96 23.55 -5.27
N SER A 57 9.27 23.33 -5.19
CA SER A 57 10.28 23.80 -6.15
C SER A 57 11.06 22.65 -6.79
N ASP A 58 11.33 22.72 -8.10
CA ASP A 58 11.97 21.64 -8.89
C ASP A 58 11.28 20.25 -8.73
N ASN A 59 9.96 20.27 -8.58
CA ASN A 59 9.16 19.06 -8.41
C ASN A 59 9.31 18.11 -9.61
N GLY A 60 9.92 16.95 -9.36
CA GLY A 60 10.16 15.90 -10.36
C GLY A 60 9.04 14.86 -10.44
N ASN A 61 7.86 15.12 -9.86
CA ASN A 61 6.76 14.16 -9.85
C ASN A 61 6.29 13.84 -11.27
N GLY A 62 6.09 12.55 -11.52
CA GLY A 62 5.57 12.05 -12.79
C GLY A 62 4.77 10.79 -12.54
N HIS A 63 3.58 10.71 -13.13
CA HIS A 63 2.67 9.58 -12.97
C HIS A 63 2.11 9.14 -14.32
N GLY A 64 1.57 7.92 -14.39
CA GLY A 64 0.89 7.43 -15.59
C GLY A 64 0.31 6.03 -15.42
N GLY A 65 -0.49 5.59 -16.38
CA GLY A 65 -1.15 4.27 -16.30
C GLY A 65 -2.31 4.24 -15.31
N ILE A 66 -2.67 3.05 -14.85
CA ILE A 66 -3.72 2.86 -13.83
C ILE A 66 -3.07 3.00 -12.46
N LEU A 67 -3.50 4.01 -11.72
CA LEU A 67 -3.02 4.32 -10.38
C LEU A 67 -4.05 3.85 -9.34
N PRO A 68 -3.62 3.59 -8.10
CA PRO A 68 -4.55 3.45 -7.00
C PRO A 68 -5.33 4.76 -6.81
N SER A 69 -6.47 4.69 -6.12
CA SER A 69 -7.30 5.85 -5.84
C SER A 69 -6.48 6.88 -5.04
N GLY A 70 -6.41 8.11 -5.53
CA GLY A 70 -5.54 9.14 -4.95
C GLY A 70 -5.43 10.38 -5.82
N SER A 71 -4.52 11.28 -5.46
CA SER A 71 -4.11 12.44 -6.26
C SER A 71 -2.58 12.42 -6.42
N PHE A 72 -2.07 12.61 -7.63
CA PHE A 72 -0.64 12.44 -7.96
C PHE A 72 -0.10 13.66 -8.72
N GLY A 73 -0.47 14.86 -8.27
CA GLY A 73 -0.15 16.12 -8.94
C GLY A 73 1.16 16.72 -8.41
N GLY A 74 1.12 18.01 -8.05
CA GLY A 74 2.21 18.63 -7.29
C GLY A 74 2.46 17.89 -5.98
N ASN A 75 1.40 17.56 -5.25
CA ASN A 75 1.43 16.73 -4.05
C ASN A 75 0.79 15.37 -4.27
N THR A 76 1.08 14.45 -3.36
CA THR A 76 0.65 13.06 -3.47
C THR A 76 -0.28 12.67 -2.34
N ARG A 77 -1.44 12.11 -2.69
CA ARG A 77 -2.33 11.41 -1.77
C ARG A 77 -2.55 10.02 -2.29
N ILE A 78 -2.30 9.03 -1.45
CA ILE A 78 -2.66 7.64 -1.74
C ILE A 78 -3.73 7.22 -0.74
N ASN A 79 -4.82 6.65 -1.25
CA ASN A 79 -5.87 6.08 -0.43
C ASN A 79 -5.62 4.58 -0.22
N TYR A 80 -5.92 4.12 0.98
CA TYR A 80 -5.74 2.75 1.43
C TYR A 80 -7.07 2.17 1.89
N CYS A 81 -7.12 0.84 1.85
CA CYS A 81 -8.13 0.05 2.51
C CYS A 81 -7.40 -0.82 3.53
N CYS A 82 -7.72 -0.68 4.81
CA CYS A 82 -7.10 -1.44 5.90
C CYS A 82 -8.13 -2.25 6.66
N ARG A 83 -7.75 -3.44 7.13
CA ARG A 83 -8.58 -4.29 7.99
C ARG A 83 -7.75 -4.82 9.15
N GLU A 84 -8.40 -5.03 10.28
CA GLU A 84 -7.83 -5.58 11.52
C GLU A 84 -8.81 -6.55 12.21
N ASP A 85 -9.63 -7.24 11.39
CA ASP A 85 -10.69 -8.15 11.83
C ASP A 85 -10.23 -9.61 11.92
N GLY A 86 -8.92 -9.85 12.00
CA GLY A 86 -8.32 -11.17 12.22
C GLY A 86 -6.90 -11.06 12.78
N HIS A 87 -6.39 -12.18 13.32
CA HIS A 87 -5.05 -12.23 13.89
C HIS A 87 -3.97 -12.42 12.82
N TYR A 88 -2.84 -11.74 13.00
CA TYR A 88 -1.73 -11.80 12.03
C TYR A 88 -1.09 -13.19 11.91
N ASN A 89 -1.21 -14.03 12.93
CA ASN A 89 -0.64 -15.38 12.96
C ASN A 89 -1.60 -16.48 12.47
N GLU A 90 -2.85 -16.12 12.13
CA GLU A 90 -3.77 -17.02 11.43
C GLU A 90 -3.52 -16.93 9.92
N GLU A 91 -3.04 -18.00 9.31
CA GLU A 91 -2.67 -17.97 7.89
C GLU A 91 -3.85 -17.66 6.97
N VAL A 92 -3.71 -16.61 6.15
CA VAL A 92 -4.70 -16.25 5.14
C VAL A 92 -4.39 -16.87 3.79
N GLN A 93 -5.44 -17.17 3.01
CA GLN A 93 -5.28 -17.66 1.65
C GLN A 93 -5.37 -16.54 0.63
N LEU A 94 -4.23 -16.20 0.02
CA LEU A 94 -4.11 -15.26 -1.10
C LEU A 94 -3.51 -15.98 -2.32
N PRO A 95 -3.54 -15.37 -3.53
CA PRO A 95 -2.86 -15.94 -4.69
C PRO A 95 -1.36 -16.04 -4.45
N THR A 96 -0.83 -17.26 -4.38
CA THR A 96 0.58 -17.56 -4.04
C THR A 96 1.45 -17.90 -5.24
N SER A 97 0.92 -17.80 -6.46
CA SER A 97 1.66 -18.14 -7.69
C SER A 97 2.79 -17.16 -8.03
N ARG A 98 2.76 -15.94 -7.48
CA ARG A 98 3.74 -14.88 -7.71
C ARG A 98 3.98 -14.10 -6.42
N PRO A 99 5.16 -13.50 -6.25
CA PRO A 99 5.41 -12.59 -5.14
C PRO A 99 4.47 -11.39 -5.16
N PHE A 100 4.12 -10.89 -3.98
CA PHE A 100 3.29 -9.70 -3.82
C PHE A 100 3.62 -8.96 -2.53
N TYR A 101 3.08 -7.75 -2.42
CA TYR A 101 3.19 -6.92 -1.24
C TYR A 101 1.82 -6.72 -0.60
N LEU A 102 1.79 -6.77 0.73
CA LEU A 102 0.75 -6.10 1.52
C LEU A 102 1.41 -4.98 2.32
N LEU A 103 0.62 -4.00 2.74
CA LEU A 103 1.10 -2.97 3.65
C LEU A 103 0.81 -3.40 5.08
N ARG A 104 1.81 -3.28 5.95
CA ARG A 104 1.69 -3.61 7.37
C ARG A 104 0.73 -2.63 8.04
N PHE A 105 -0.06 -3.07 9.02
CA PHE A 105 -1.10 -2.23 9.62
C PHE A 105 -0.98 -2.03 11.15
N THR A 106 -1.53 -2.90 11.99
CA THR A 106 -1.45 -2.74 13.47
C THR A 106 -0.70 -3.87 14.17
N SER A 107 -0.35 -4.93 13.44
CA SER A 107 0.38 -6.11 13.90
C SER A 107 1.72 -6.28 13.16
N PRO A 108 2.53 -7.32 13.47
CA PRO A 108 3.50 -7.87 12.51
C PRO A 108 2.80 -8.28 11.20
N CYS A 109 3.57 -8.62 10.17
CA CYS A 109 3.00 -9.03 8.89
C CYS A 109 2.03 -10.21 9.02
N GLN A 110 0.88 -10.10 8.35
CA GLN A 110 -0.09 -11.19 8.22
C GLN A 110 0.58 -12.44 7.64
N MET A 111 0.45 -13.59 8.28
CA MET A 111 0.93 -14.86 7.73
C MET A 111 0.05 -15.26 6.54
N VAL A 112 0.69 -15.64 5.44
CA VAL A 112 0.01 -16.11 4.21
C VAL A 112 0.39 -17.56 3.98
N GLN A 113 -0.61 -18.42 3.87
CA GLN A 113 -0.40 -19.84 3.65
C GLN A 113 0.44 -20.07 2.40
N GLY A 114 1.54 -20.82 2.51
CA GLY A 114 2.37 -21.18 1.36
C GLY A 114 3.33 -20.08 0.89
N MET A 115 3.60 -19.06 1.70
CA MET A 115 4.55 -17.99 1.38
C MET A 115 5.54 -17.73 2.53
N TYR A 116 6.78 -17.37 2.19
CA TYR A 116 7.67 -16.66 3.09
C TYR A 116 7.27 -15.20 3.18
N VAL A 117 7.49 -14.55 4.33
CA VAL A 117 7.27 -13.12 4.53
C VAL A 117 8.53 -12.41 5.02
N ARG A 118 8.81 -11.23 4.46
CA ARG A 118 9.88 -10.32 4.88
C ARG A 118 9.31 -8.92 5.09
N GLU A 119 9.64 -8.30 6.22
CA GLU A 119 9.32 -6.89 6.46
C GLU A 119 10.27 -6.00 5.66
N GLU A 120 9.70 -4.99 5.00
CA GLU A 120 10.42 -3.96 4.24
C GLU A 120 9.88 -2.60 4.64
N ASN A 121 10.69 -1.55 4.49
CA ASN A 121 10.27 -0.19 4.73
C ASN A 121 10.68 0.70 3.56
N VAL A 122 9.81 1.66 3.24
CA VAL A 122 10.11 2.71 2.27
C VAL A 122 10.00 4.04 2.99
N LYS A 123 11.09 4.79 2.99
CA LYS A 123 11.13 6.17 3.45
C LYS A 123 11.05 7.08 2.24
N PHE A 124 10.13 8.02 2.30
CA PHE A 124 9.92 9.01 1.26
C PHE A 124 10.62 10.29 1.70
N ASP A 125 11.30 10.94 0.76
CA ASP A 125 11.85 12.27 0.94
C ASP A 125 10.75 13.26 0.52
N ASP A 126 10.33 14.13 1.44
CA ASP A 126 9.21 15.07 1.26
C ASP A 126 9.62 16.49 1.65
N GLU A 127 8.74 17.48 1.42
CA GLU A 127 9.06 18.90 1.50
C GLU A 127 9.82 19.27 2.79
N ASP A 128 11.00 19.88 2.62
CA ASP A 128 11.90 20.28 3.70
C ASP A 128 11.42 21.54 4.46
N HIS A 129 10.53 22.33 3.85
CA HIS A 129 10.04 23.61 4.39
C HIS A 129 8.50 23.69 4.45
N ASN A 130 7.93 24.05 5.61
CA ASN A 130 6.47 24.17 5.79
C ASN A 130 5.65 22.91 5.45
N ASN A 131 6.26 21.72 5.55
CA ASN A 131 5.65 20.42 5.33
C ASN A 131 4.23 20.27 5.93
N LYS A 132 3.25 19.96 5.08
CA LYS A 132 1.84 19.71 5.46
C LYS A 132 1.41 18.27 5.24
N ASN A 133 2.35 17.33 5.39
CA ASN A 133 2.05 15.91 5.44
C ASN A 133 0.88 15.62 6.38
N SER A 134 0.02 14.69 5.98
CA SER A 134 -1.13 14.34 6.80
C SER A 134 -1.55 12.89 6.58
N VAL A 135 -2.20 12.34 7.60
CA VAL A 135 -2.81 11.01 7.57
C VAL A 135 -4.26 11.12 7.99
N SER A 136 -5.11 10.22 7.50
CA SER A 136 -6.55 10.22 7.83
C SER A 136 -7.13 8.82 7.73
N GLY A 137 -8.09 8.48 8.59
CA GLY A 137 -8.77 7.18 8.59
C GLY A 137 -7.84 6.03 8.99
N LYS A 138 -8.01 4.86 8.36
CA LYS A 138 -7.12 3.70 8.54
C LYS A 138 -6.05 3.65 7.45
N TYR A 139 -4.79 3.72 7.86
CA TYR A 139 -3.64 3.80 6.96
C TYR A 139 -2.52 2.86 7.42
N PRO A 140 -1.57 2.49 6.53
CA PRO A 140 -0.47 1.60 6.86
C PRO A 140 0.41 2.07 8.02
N MET A 141 1.01 1.12 8.72
CA MET A 141 2.02 1.38 9.75
C MET A 141 3.21 2.15 9.18
N GLY A 142 3.80 3.00 10.01
CA GLY A 142 4.92 3.87 9.67
C GLY A 142 4.49 5.30 9.33
N ALA A 143 3.33 5.45 8.68
CA ALA A 143 2.84 6.77 8.30
C ALA A 143 2.44 7.56 9.54
N ASN A 144 2.92 8.81 9.65
CA ASN A 144 2.74 9.60 10.85
C ASN A 144 2.46 11.09 10.59
N GLY A 145 2.42 11.54 9.33
CA GLY A 145 2.20 12.95 9.00
C GLY A 145 3.40 13.85 9.32
N GLY A 146 4.52 13.30 9.79
CA GLY A 146 5.77 14.02 9.99
C GLY A 146 6.59 14.10 8.70
N ARG A 147 7.76 14.74 8.79
CA ARG A 147 8.75 14.75 7.71
C ARG A 147 9.26 13.35 7.43
N ASN A 148 9.65 13.12 6.18
CA ASN A 148 10.16 11.86 5.69
C ASN A 148 9.24 10.68 6.02
N GLN A 149 8.00 10.75 5.54
CA GLN A 149 7.00 9.71 5.75
C GLN A 149 7.57 8.32 5.46
N GLU A 150 7.21 7.36 6.29
CA GLU A 150 7.65 5.97 6.15
C GLU A 150 6.43 5.07 5.98
N LEU A 151 6.54 4.06 5.13
CA LEU A 151 5.54 3.00 5.04
C LEU A 151 6.20 1.64 5.22
N LEU A 152 5.56 0.80 6.04
CA LEU A 152 5.99 -0.57 6.26
C LEU A 152 5.24 -1.53 5.33
N TYR A 153 6.00 -2.40 4.68
CA TYR A 153 5.57 -3.38 3.70
C TYR A 153 5.88 -4.79 4.18
N CYS A 154 5.06 -5.73 3.72
CA CYS A 154 5.23 -7.15 3.88
C CYS A 154 5.44 -7.75 2.49
N TYR A 155 6.66 -8.15 2.18
CA TYR A 155 6.99 -8.84 0.94
C TYR A 155 6.75 -10.34 1.10
N TYR A 156 5.86 -10.89 0.28
CA TYR A 156 5.55 -12.32 0.27
C TYR A 156 6.18 -12.98 -0.96
N SER A 157 6.86 -14.09 -0.76
CA SER A 157 7.40 -14.92 -1.86
C SER A 157 6.99 -16.39 -1.71
N PRO A 158 6.72 -17.12 -2.81
CA PRO A 158 6.28 -18.51 -2.73
C PRO A 158 7.28 -19.39 -1.99
N LEU A 159 6.78 -20.33 -1.17
CA LEU A 159 7.64 -21.41 -0.68
C LEU A 159 8.17 -22.18 -1.89
N THR A 160 9.49 -22.30 -2.01
CA THR A 160 10.09 -23.13 -3.05
C THR A 160 9.67 -24.58 -2.79
N SER A 161 8.97 -25.20 -3.74
CA SER A 161 8.76 -26.64 -3.71
C SER A 161 10.12 -27.32 -3.92
N THR A 162 10.67 -27.89 -2.86
CA THR A 162 11.78 -28.85 -2.95
C THR A 162 11.31 -30.13 -3.62
#